data_AF-A0A381VW23-F1
#
_entry.id   AF-A0A381VW23-F1
#
_cell.length_a   1.000
_cell.length_b   1.000
_cell.length_c   1.000
_cell.angle_alpha   90.00
_cell.angle_beta   90.00
_cell.angle_gamma   90.00
#
_symmetry.space_group_name_H-M   'P 1'
#
loop_
_entity.id
_entity.type
_entity.pdbx_description
1 polymer ?
#
loop_
_entity_poly.entity_id
_entity_poly.type
_entity_poly.pdbx_seq_one_letter_code
_entity_poly.pdbx_strand_id
1 'polypeptide(L)' 'MSARFHCLEDFRTAARCRLPRLMFDFIDGAAGSEFSAQSNIDVMNRLRLLPRVLVNVVERSLKT' A
#
# COMPACT_ATOMS: atom_id res chain seq x y z
N MET A 1 -19.16 -15.80 4.62
CA MET A 1 -19.09 -14.38 4.19
C MET A 1 -17.84 -14.21 3.33
N SER A 2 -17.95 -13.73 2.10
CA SER A 2 -16.77 -13.45 1.26
C SER A 2 -16.03 -12.23 1.83
N ALA A 3 -14.71 -12.33 1.99
CA ALA A 3 -13.90 -11.20 2.40
C ALA A 3 -13.89 -10.15 1.27
N ARG A 4 -14.27 -8.91 1.57
CA ARG A 4 -14.14 -7.78 0.64
C ARG A 4 -12.82 -7.09 0.87
N PHE A 5 -12.11 -6.83 -0.22
CA PHE A 5 -10.83 -6.13 -0.23
C PHE A 5 -11.02 -4.79 -0.96
N HIS A 6 -10.71 -3.69 -0.27
CA HIS A 6 -10.88 -2.33 -0.78
C HIS A 6 -9.55 -1.58 -0.84
N CYS A 7 -8.61 -1.89 0.04
CA CYS A 7 -7.25 -1.35 0.03
C CYS A 7 -6.20 -2.46 0.14
N LEU A 8 -4.93 -2.11 -0.07
CA LEU A 8 -3.80 -3.06 0.04
C LEU A 8 -3.72 -3.70 1.45
N GLU A 9 -4.12 -2.95 2.47
CA GLU A 9 -3.99 -3.39 3.87
C GLU A 9 -4.97 -4.49 4.24
N ASP A 10 -6.12 -4.55 3.56
CA ASP A 10 -7.05 -5.65 3.66
C ASP A 10 -6.39 -6.95 3.17
N PHE A 11 -5.65 -6.88 2.04
CA PHE A 11 -4.93 -8.03 1.50
C PHE A 11 -3.80 -8.48 2.42
N ARG A 12 -3.02 -7.53 2.97
CA ARG A 12 -1.96 -7.83 3.95
C ARG A 12 -2.53 -8.55 5.17
N THR A 13 -3.65 -8.06 5.70
CA THR A 13 -4.36 -8.67 6.83
C THR A 13 -4.84 -10.08 6.51
N ALA A 14 -5.47 -10.29 5.37
CA ALA A 14 -5.92 -11.62 4.96
C ALA A 14 -4.76 -12.58 4.67
N ALA A 15 -3.64 -12.08 4.13
CA ALA A 15 -2.43 -12.86 3.92
C ALA A 15 -1.85 -13.32 5.26
N ARG A 16 -1.80 -12.44 6.27
CA ARG A 16 -1.38 -12.80 7.64
C ARG A 16 -2.23 -13.90 8.25
N CYS A 17 -3.53 -13.93 7.96
CA CYS A 17 -4.44 -14.99 8.45
C CYS A 17 -4.33 -16.31 7.68
N ARG A 18 -3.92 -16.28 6.40
CA ARG A 18 -3.98 -17.45 5.50
C ARG A 18 -2.63 -18.10 5.24
N LEU A 19 -1.53 -17.36 5.35
CA LEU A 19 -0.20 -17.87 5.10
C LEU A 19 0.41 -18.49 6.37
N PRO A 20 1.21 -19.57 6.24
CA PRO A 20 2.07 -20.02 7.32
C PRO A 20 2.99 -18.87 7.76
N ARG A 21 3.23 -18.74 9.07
CA ARG A 21 3.98 -17.62 9.66
C ARG A 21 5.31 -17.36 8.98
N LEU A 22 6.12 -18.39 8.74
CA LEU A 22 7.42 -18.26 8.08
C LEU A 22 7.31 -17.61 6.68
N MET A 23 6.27 -17.95 5.91
CA MET A 23 6.06 -17.39 4.58
C MET A 23 5.54 -15.96 4.64
N PHE A 24 4.67 -15.66 5.60
CA PHE A 24 4.23 -14.29 5.83
C PHE A 24 5.41 -13.40 6.21
N ASP A 25 6.21 -13.81 7.20
CA ASP A 25 7.36 -13.03 7.69
C ASP A 25 8.44 -12.85 6.61
N PHE A 26 8.63 -13.83 5.72
CA PHE A 26 9.55 -13.70 4.57
C PHE A 26 9.09 -12.63 3.56
N ILE A 27 7.78 -12.49 3.35
CA ILE A 27 7.21 -11.52 2.41
C ILE A 27 7.09 -10.13 3.04
N ASP A 28 6.61 -10.08 4.29
CA ASP A 28 6.23 -8.85 5.00
C ASP A 28 7.39 -8.20 5.76
N GLY A 29 8.37 -9.02 6.18
CA GLY A 29 9.49 -8.58 7.00
C GLY A 29 10.45 -7.66 6.25
N ALA A 30 11.06 -6.73 6.99
CA ALA A 30 12.05 -5.80 6.46
C ALA A 30 13.42 -5.97 7.13
N ALA A 31 14.44 -5.34 6.58
CA ALA A 31 15.80 -5.46 7.09
C ALA A 31 15.99 -4.78 8.45
N GLY A 32 16.77 -5.40 9.33
CA GLY A 32 17.20 -4.82 10.60
C GLY A 32 16.03 -4.47 11.53
N SER A 33 15.98 -3.23 12.00
CA SER A 33 14.89 -2.71 12.85
C SER A 33 13.63 -2.31 12.07
N GLU A 34 13.58 -2.61 10.77
CA GLU A 34 12.46 -2.27 9.86
C GLU A 34 12.19 -0.77 9.68
N PHE A 35 13.08 0.09 10.21
CA PHE A 35 12.92 1.54 10.19
C PHE A 35 12.73 2.11 8.79
N SER A 36 13.48 1.61 7.80
CA SER A 36 13.35 2.07 6.41
C SER A 36 11.98 1.74 5.81
N ALA A 37 11.37 0.61 6.16
CA ALA A 37 10.05 0.24 5.66
C ALA A 37 8.98 1.22 6.20
N GLN A 38 9.04 1.55 7.49
CA GLN A 38 8.17 2.57 8.09
C GLN A 38 8.43 3.96 7.49
N SER A 39 9.70 4.34 7.36
CA SER A 39 10.11 5.64 6.81
C SER A 39 9.60 5.85 5.37
N ASN A 40 9.59 4.82 4.53
CA ASN A 40 9.06 4.89 3.16
C ASN A 40 7.60 5.37 3.14
N ILE A 41 6.77 4.82 4.04
CA ILE A 41 5.36 5.19 4.17
C ILE A 41 5.23 6.61 4.73
N ASP A 42 5.99 6.92 5.78
CA ASP A 42 5.95 8.22 6.44
C ASP A 42 6.34 9.37 5.49
N VAL A 43 7.36 9.16 4.65
CA VAL A 43 7.79 10.16 3.66
C VAL A 43 6.68 10.43 2.64
N MET A 44 6.03 9.38 2.14
CA MET A 44 4.90 9.55 1.21
C MET A 44 3.73 10.31 1.85
N ASN A 45 3.41 10.01 3.11
CA ASN A 45 2.34 10.69 3.86
C ASN A 45 2.63 12.18 4.12
N ARG A 46 3.91 12.58 4.16
CA ARG A 46 4.31 13.98 4.31
C ARG A 46 4.12 14.78 3.03
N LEU A 47 4.10 14.13 1.87
CA LEU A 47 3.89 14.81 0.58
C LEU A 47 2.43 15.28 0.47
N ARG A 48 2.25 16.53 0.05
CA ARG A 48 0.92 17.12 -0.16
C ARG A 48 0.70 17.35 -1.65
N LEU A 49 -0.47 16.93 -2.13
CA LEU A 49 -0.91 17.23 -3.49
C LEU A 49 -1.58 18.60 -3.52
N LEU A 50 -1.19 19.43 -4.48
CA LEU A 50 -1.89 20.66 -4.83
C LEU A 50 -2.66 20.43 -6.14
N PRO A 51 -3.94 20.01 -6.08
CA PRO A 51 -4.69 19.69 -7.27
C PRO A 51 -4.96 20.95 -8.11
N ARG A 52 -4.89 20.81 -9.43
CA ARG A 52 -5.31 21.86 -10.38
C ARG A 52 -6.81 21.72 -10.64
N VAL A 53 -7.58 22.72 -10.23
CA VAL A 53 -9.03 22.73 -10.41
C VAL A 53 -9.42 23.16 -11.83
N LEU A 54 -10.67 22.85 -12.21
CA LEU A 54 -11.26 23.18 -13.51
C LEU A 54 -10.52 22.58 -14.73
N VAL A 55 -9.75 21.52 -14.50
CA VAL A 55 -9.17 20.70 -15.57
C VAL A 55 -10.18 19.64 -15.97
N ASN A 56 -10.52 19.56 -17.26
CA ASN A 56 -11.32 18.46 -17.78
C ASN A 56 -10.52 17.16 -17.72
N VAL A 57 -10.95 16.22 -16.88
CA VAL A 57 -10.32 14.91 -16.66
C VAL A 57 -11.22 13.74 -17.11
N VAL A 58 -12.17 13.99 -18.02
CA VAL A 58 -13.05 12.94 -18.56
C VAL A 58 -12.22 11.86 -19.25
N GLU A 59 -11.32 12.26 -20.15
CA GLU A 59 -10.39 11.36 -20.82
C GLU A 59 -9.06 11.32 -20.07
N ARG A 60 -8.75 10.17 -19.46
CA ARG A 60 -7.51 9.93 -18.72
C ARG A 60 -6.78 8.75 -19.34
N SER A 61 -5.48 8.90 -19.57
CA SER A 61 -4.59 7.80 -19.96
C SER A 61 -3.53 7.60 -18.88
N LEU A 62 -3.26 6.34 -18.55
CA LEU A 62 -2.17 5.93 -17.66
C LEU A 62 -0.98 5.33 -18.42
N LYS A 63 -1.04 5.29 -19.76
CA LYS A 63 0.10 4.86 -20.59
C LYS A 63 1.21 5.90 -20.45
N THR A 64 2.42 5.44 -20.16
CA THR A 64 3.67 6.23 -20.10
C THR A 64 4.57 5.86 -21.26
#